data_AF-A0A537X4T3-F1
#
_entry.id   AF-A0A537X4T3-F1
#
_cell.length_a   1.000
_cell.length_b   1.000
_cell.length_c   1.000
_cell.angle_alpha   90.00
_cell.angle_beta   90.00
_cell.angle_gamma   90.00
#
_symmetry.space_group_name_H-M   'P 1'
#
loop_
_entity.id
_entity.type
_entity.pdbx_description
1 polymer ?
#
loop_
_entity_poly.entity_id
_entity_poly.type
_entity_poly.pdbx_seq_one_letter_code
_entity_poly.pdbx_strand_id
1 'polypeptide(L)'
;MIEPTTVWMVHLDRGSADETQGTLSADDWELVFVDAATRETTRFPFVDIVSVKRVIGSPVFTVGWRHDDERRQTAFYLTRPPPLGTLGPQGGPPDVPDIRAATSSHRGGRWRQRRENTRYLAATAVSLKDSRDALVAQIRAAMKRARGEAS
;
A
#
# COMPACT_ATOMS: atom_id res chain seq x y z
N MET A 1 9.35 0.46 -20.28
CA MET A 1 7.97 -0.07 -20.22
C MET A 1 7.90 -1.01 -19.03
N ILE A 2 6.88 -0.90 -18.19
CA ILE A 2 6.71 -1.79 -17.03
C ILE A 2 5.70 -2.87 -17.40
N GLU A 3 6.11 -4.12 -17.31
CA GLU A 3 5.26 -5.26 -17.62
C GLU A 3 4.04 -5.30 -16.67
N PRO A 4 2.83 -5.58 -17.19
CA PRO A 4 1.63 -5.74 -16.38
C PRO A 4 1.84 -6.77 -15.27
N THR A 5 1.71 -6.33 -14.02
CA THR A 5 1.93 -7.16 -12.83
C THR A 5 0.71 -7.13 -11.93
N THR A 6 0.23 -8.30 -11.50
CA THR A 6 -0.87 -8.40 -10.54
C THR A 6 -0.43 -7.89 -9.17
N VAL A 7 -1.18 -6.95 -8.61
CA VAL A 7 -0.92 -6.37 -7.29
C VAL A 7 -2.23 -6.14 -6.53
N TRP A 8 -2.10 -5.86 -5.24
CA TRP A 8 -3.17 -5.32 -4.43
C TRP A 8 -2.85 -3.87 -4.07
N MET A 9 -3.76 -2.97 -4.43
CA MET A 9 -3.68 -1.54 -4.12
C MET A 9 -4.39 -1.25 -2.80
N VAL A 10 -3.74 -0.47 -1.94
CA VAL A 10 -4.31 0.00 -0.68
C VAL A 10 -4.02 1.49 -0.52
N HIS A 11 -5.06 2.31 -0.37
CA HIS A 11 -4.93 3.71 -0.03
C HIS A 11 -4.67 3.86 1.47
N LEU A 12 -3.58 4.53 1.86
CA LEU A 12 -3.15 4.63 3.27
C LEU A 12 -3.73 5.85 4.00
N ASP A 13 -4.37 6.75 3.27
CA ASP A 13 -4.87 8.05 3.71
C ASP A 13 -6.36 8.06 4.07
N ARG A 14 -7.15 7.08 3.63
CA ARG A 14 -8.62 7.10 3.74
C ARG A 14 -9.20 6.61 5.06
N GLY A 15 -8.39 6.17 6.01
CA GLY A 15 -8.88 5.59 7.29
C GLY A 15 -9.58 4.23 7.14
N SER A 16 -10.16 3.91 5.98
CA SER A 16 -10.46 2.56 5.52
C SER A 16 -9.27 2.03 4.70
N ALA A 17 -8.87 0.79 4.98
CA ALA A 17 -7.84 0.11 4.24
C ALA A 17 -8.48 -0.84 3.21
N ASP A 18 -9.27 -0.27 2.31
CA ASP A 18 -9.92 -1.03 1.27
C ASP A 18 -8.85 -1.54 0.30
N GLU A 19 -8.65 -2.86 0.31
CA GLU A 19 -7.73 -3.55 -0.56
C GLU A 19 -8.44 -3.88 -1.89
N THR A 20 -7.83 -3.49 -3.00
CA THR A 20 -8.37 -3.79 -4.33
C THR A 20 -7.33 -4.54 -5.12
N GLN A 21 -7.70 -5.72 -5.64
CA GLN A 21 -6.84 -6.49 -6.54
C GLN A 21 -6.92 -5.93 -7.95
N GLY A 22 -5.79 -5.84 -8.64
CA GLY A 22 -5.75 -5.40 -10.02
C GLY A 22 -4.40 -5.62 -10.68
N THR A 23 -4.25 -5.02 -11.85
CA THR A 23 -3.03 -5.08 -12.63
C THR A 23 -2.37 -3.71 -12.64
N LEU A 24 -1.09 -3.67 -12.29
CA LEU A 24 -0.25 -2.48 -12.36
C LEU A 24 0.64 -2.56 -13.60
N SER A 25 0.60 -1.54 -14.43
CA SER A 25 1.48 -1.35 -15.56
C SER A 25 1.96 0.10 -15.58
N ALA A 26 2.88 0.42 -16.48
CA ALA A 26 3.20 1.81 -16.76
C ALA A 26 3.45 2.02 -18.25
N ASP A 27 2.95 3.15 -18.72
CA ASP A 27 3.30 3.70 -20.02
C ASP A 27 4.47 4.72 -19.87
N ASP A 28 4.59 5.65 -20.83
CA ASP A 28 5.65 6.65 -20.84
C ASP A 28 5.42 7.81 -19.86
N TRP A 29 4.18 8.05 -19.43
CA TRP A 29 3.77 9.24 -18.68
C TRP A 29 3.18 8.92 -17.32
N GLU A 30 2.59 7.74 -17.15
CA GLU A 30 1.86 7.37 -15.96
C GLU A 30 2.07 5.92 -15.54
N LEU A 31 1.96 5.71 -14.23
CA LEU A 31 1.73 4.40 -13.64
C LEU A 31 0.22 4.16 -13.61
N VAL A 32 -0.23 3.02 -14.13
CA VAL A 32 -1.64 2.71 -14.35
C VAL A 32 -2.00 1.47 -13.55
N PHE A 33 -3.04 1.58 -12.72
CA PHE A 33 -3.65 0.46 -12.04
C PHE A 33 -5.05 0.22 -12.59
N VAL A 34 -5.34 -1.01 -12.99
CA VAL A 34 -6.67 -1.42 -13.45
C VAL A 34 -7.25 -2.42 -12.46
N ASP A 35 -8.36 -2.07 -11.85
CA ASP A 35 -9.11 -2.94 -10.93
C ASP A 35 -9.60 -4.20 -11.67
N ALA A 36 -9.34 -5.37 -11.09
CA ALA A 36 -9.72 -6.64 -11.70
C ALA A 36 -11.24 -6.88 -11.73
N ALA A 37 -11.96 -6.38 -10.73
CA ALA A 37 -13.40 -6.55 -10.56
C ALA A 37 -14.19 -5.51 -11.34
N THR A 38 -13.87 -4.23 -11.19
CA THR A 38 -14.65 -3.12 -11.77
C THR A 38 -14.13 -2.67 -13.14
N ARG A 39 -12.88 -3.00 -13.47
CA ARG A 39 -12.14 -2.45 -14.62
C ARG A 39 -11.92 -0.94 -14.55
N GLU A 40 -12.21 -0.32 -13.41
CA GLU A 40 -11.85 1.07 -13.18
C GLU A 40 -10.34 1.26 -13.22
N THR A 41 -9.91 2.38 -13.79
CA THR A 41 -8.50 2.69 -13.98
C THR A 41 -8.10 3.83 -13.06
N THR A 42 -7.16 3.57 -12.16
CA THR A 42 -6.50 4.59 -11.34
C THR A 42 -5.16 4.93 -11.97
N ARG A 43 -4.93 6.22 -12.23
CA ARG A 43 -3.73 6.73 -12.89
C ARG A 43 -2.90 7.54 -11.93
N PHE A 44 -1.59 7.35 -11.99
CA PHE A 44 -0.60 8.12 -11.24
C PHE A 44 0.40 8.72 -12.23
N PRO A 45 0.17 9.95 -12.71
CA PRO A 45 1.12 10.64 -13.58
C PRO A 45 2.49 10.72 -12.91
N PHE A 46 3.56 10.41 -13.63
CA PHE A 46 4.91 10.39 -13.05
C PHE A 46 5.36 11.75 -12.52
N VAL A 47 4.82 12.83 -13.09
CA VAL A 47 5.03 14.20 -12.63
C VAL A 47 4.46 14.45 -11.23
N ASP A 48 3.36 13.78 -10.89
CA ASP A 48 2.67 13.92 -9.60
C ASP A 48 3.21 12.95 -8.54
N ILE A 49 3.91 11.89 -8.97
CA ILE A 49 4.59 10.98 -8.04
C ILE A 49 5.80 11.71 -7.44
N VAL A 50 5.76 11.92 -6.13
CA VAL A 50 6.84 12.57 -5.38
C VAL A 50 7.83 11.58 -4.78
N SER A 51 7.41 10.34 -4.53
CA SER A 51 8.31 9.32 -3.99
C SER A 51 7.83 7.90 -4.28
N VAL A 52 8.79 7.00 -4.46
CA VAL A 52 8.54 5.56 -4.54
C VAL A 52 9.53 4.85 -3.62
N LYS A 53 9.00 4.12 -2.64
CA LYS A 53 9.79 3.47 -1.58
C LYS A 53 9.42 2.02 -1.44
N ARG A 54 10.41 1.13 -1.49
CA ARG A 54 10.23 -0.27 -1.09
C ARG A 54 10.11 -0.39 0.43
N VAL A 55 9.31 -1.33 0.90
CA VAL A 55 9.30 -1.75 2.30
C VAL A 55 10.33 -2.87 2.46
N ILE A 56 11.31 -2.67 3.34
CA ILE A 56 12.39 -3.64 3.57
C ILE A 56 11.82 -4.90 4.21
N GLY A 57 12.21 -6.07 3.70
CA GLY A 57 11.75 -7.37 4.23
C GLY A 57 10.26 -7.64 3.99
N SER A 58 9.64 -6.95 3.03
CA SER A 58 8.22 -7.06 2.71
C SER A 58 8.01 -7.04 1.19
N PRO A 59 7.01 -7.76 0.64
CA PRO A 59 6.67 -7.76 -0.79
C PRO A 59 5.90 -6.50 -1.21
N VAL A 60 6.12 -5.39 -0.50
CA VAL A 60 5.34 -4.16 -0.59
C VAL A 60 6.23 -3.02 -1.03
N PHE A 61 5.68 -2.14 -1.86
CA PHE A 61 6.23 -0.81 -2.09
C PHE A 61 5.13 0.24 -1.96
N THR A 62 5.54 1.48 -1.79
CA THR A 62 4.65 2.62 -1.59
C THR A 62 4.95 3.68 -2.64
N VAL A 63 3.88 4.30 -3.13
CA VAL A 63 3.90 5.43 -4.05
C VAL A 63 3.29 6.61 -3.30
N GLY A 64 4.09 7.64 -3.06
CA GLY A 64 3.61 8.93 -2.59
C GLY A 64 3.40 9.84 -3.79
N TRP A 65 2.23 10.45 -3.88
CA TRP A 65 1.80 11.24 -5.03
C TRP A 65 0.99 12.45 -4.59
N ARG A 66 0.79 13.41 -5.49
CA ARG A 66 0.02 14.64 -5.23
C ARG A 66 -1.31 14.60 -5.96
N HIS A 67 -2.34 15.10 -5.30
CA HIS A 67 -3.67 15.33 -5.87
C HIS A 67 -4.23 16.60 -5.24
N ASP A 68 -4.59 17.61 -6.03
CA ASP A 68 -5.10 18.90 -5.54
C ASP A 68 -4.23 19.51 -4.41
N ASP A 69 -2.90 19.53 -4.61
CA ASP A 69 -1.89 19.95 -3.63
C ASP A 69 -1.75 19.11 -2.35
N GLU A 70 -2.63 18.12 -2.13
CA GLU A 70 -2.52 17.17 -1.03
C GLU A 70 -1.54 16.04 -1.33
N ARG A 71 -0.74 15.65 -0.34
CA ARG A 71 0.11 14.47 -0.44
C ARG A 71 -0.67 13.23 -0.04
N ARG A 72 -0.81 12.30 -0.98
CA ARG A 72 -1.44 10.99 -0.78
C ARG A 72 -0.41 9.88 -0.83
N GLN A 73 -0.76 8.74 -0.23
CA GLN A 73 0.12 7.58 -0.22
C GLN A 73 -0.68 6.31 -0.51
N THR A 74 -0.20 5.56 -1.49
CA THR A 74 -0.77 4.28 -1.90
C THR A 74 0.29 3.20 -1.69
N ALA A 75 -0.10 2.08 -1.08
CA ALA A 75 0.72 0.87 -1.01
C ALA A 75 0.30 -0.13 -2.09
N PHE A 76 1.28 -0.78 -2.69
CA PHE A 76 1.10 -1.89 -3.61
C PHE A 76 1.74 -3.14 -3.03
N TYR A 77 0.93 -4.18 -2.86
CA TYR A 77 1.35 -5.48 -2.36
C TYR A 77 1.44 -6.46 -3.52
N LEU A 78 2.55 -7.18 -3.64
CA LEU A 78 2.73 -8.25 -4.64
C LEU A 78 2.10 -9.59 -4.21
N THR A 79 1.55 -9.64 -3.00
CA THR A 79 0.74 -10.74 -2.48
C THR A 79 -0.51 -10.14 -1.86
N ARG A 80 -1.56 -10.95 -1.64
CA ARG A 80 -2.75 -10.47 -0.95
C ARG A 80 -2.35 -9.91 0.43
N PRO A 81 -2.79 -8.70 0.81
CA PRO A 81 -2.51 -8.17 2.13
C PRO A 81 -3.15 -9.10 3.18
N PRO A 82 -2.51 -9.27 4.35
CA PRO A 82 -3.23 -9.86 5.46
C PRO A 82 -4.38 -8.92 5.85
N PRO A 83 -5.54 -9.45 6.27
CA PRO A 83 -6.67 -8.61 6.67
C PRO A 83 -6.19 -7.61 7.72
N LEU A 84 -6.28 -6.33 7.37
CA LEU A 84 -5.92 -5.23 8.25
C LEU A 84 -7.02 -5.16 9.30
N GLY A 85 -6.79 -5.82 10.44
CA GLY A 85 -7.74 -5.82 11.55
C GLY A 85 -8.23 -4.41 11.79
N THR A 86 -9.54 -4.23 11.70
CA THR A 86 -10.27 -2.95 11.78
C THR A 86 -9.57 -1.96 12.72
N LEU A 87 -8.87 -0.98 12.14
CA LEU A 87 -8.53 0.26 12.83
C LEU A 87 -9.83 1.06 12.90
N GLY A 88 -10.78 0.59 13.72
CA GLY A 88 -12.01 1.33 13.99
C GLY A 88 -11.67 2.72 14.55
N PRO A 89 -12.50 3.74 14.28
CA PRO A 89 -12.31 5.07 14.85
C PRO A 89 -12.30 4.97 16.38
N GLN A 90 -11.29 5.59 17.02
CA GLN A 90 -11.39 5.93 18.43
C GLN A 90 -12.50 6.97 18.59
N GLY A 91 -13.66 6.54 19.07
CA GLY A 91 -14.71 7.42 19.55
C GLY A 91 -15.05 7.05 20.99
N GLY A 92 -14.82 7.98 21.91
CA GLY A 92 -15.44 7.99 23.23
C GLY A 92 -15.29 9.38 23.86
N PRO A 93 -15.98 9.70 24.97
CA PRO A 93 -17.36 9.39 25.38
C PRO A 93 -18.14 10.70 25.79
N PRO A 94 -19.43 10.65 26.20
CA PRO A 94 -19.79 10.61 27.64
C PRO A 94 -21.00 9.67 27.89
N ASP A 95 -21.21 8.95 29.00
CA ASP A 95 -21.29 9.35 30.42
C ASP A 95 -21.11 8.09 31.33
N VAL A 96 -20.80 8.31 32.60
CA VAL A 96 -20.27 7.46 33.70
C VAL A 96 -21.21 6.35 34.29
N PRO A 97 -20.83 5.53 35.32
CA PRO A 97 -19.75 4.51 35.42
C PRO A 97 -20.27 3.12 35.89
N ASP A 98 -19.61 2.01 35.54
CA ASP A 98 -19.65 0.81 36.40
C ASP A 98 -18.25 0.23 36.61
N ILE A 99 -17.96 -0.02 37.87
CA ILE A 99 -16.65 -0.29 38.44
C ILE A 99 -16.57 -1.80 38.68
N ARG A 100 -15.64 -2.46 37.97
CA ARG A 100 -15.19 -3.87 38.10
C ARG A 100 -15.89 -4.90 37.20
N ALA A 101 -15.44 -5.00 35.95
CA ALA A 101 -15.06 -6.28 35.32
C ALA A 101 -14.51 -6.03 33.90
N ALA A 102 -13.53 -6.84 33.49
CA ALA A 102 -13.06 -7.00 32.11
C ALA A 102 -12.03 -6.00 31.53
N THR A 103 -10.96 -5.68 32.27
CA THR A 103 -9.69 -5.27 31.65
C THR A 103 -8.80 -6.49 31.38
N SER A 104 -8.52 -6.83 30.11
CA SER A 104 -7.15 -7.11 29.58
C SER A 104 -7.04 -7.93 28.27
N SER A 105 -8.11 -8.57 27.75
CA SER A 105 -7.93 -9.55 26.65
C SER A 105 -7.78 -8.96 25.23
N HIS A 106 -8.17 -7.70 24.99
CA HIS A 106 -8.24 -7.15 23.62
C HIS A 106 -6.92 -6.56 23.09
N ARG A 107 -5.95 -6.22 23.96
CA ARG A 107 -4.64 -5.67 23.51
C ARG A 107 -3.66 -6.76 23.09
N GLY A 108 -3.73 -7.95 23.69
CA GLY A 108 -2.85 -9.08 23.39
C GLY A 108 -3.08 -9.68 21.99
N GLY A 109 -4.34 -9.74 21.54
CA GLY A 109 -4.69 -10.26 20.22
C GLY A 109 -4.17 -9.40 19.06
N ARG A 110 -4.24 -8.06 19.19
CA ARG A 110 -3.74 -7.13 18.16
C ARG A 110 -2.23 -7.24 17.94
N TRP A 111 -1.44 -7.39 19.01
CA TRP A 111 0.01 -7.58 18.91
C TRP A 111 0.39 -8.92 18.29
N ARG A 112 -0.32 -10.00 18.66
CA ARG A 112 -0.12 -11.32 18.04
C ARG A 112 -0.47 -11.29 16.55
N GLN A 113 -1.62 -10.71 16.18
CA GLN A 113 -2.03 -10.55 14.78
C GLN A 113 -1.01 -9.73 13.97
N ARG A 114 -0.50 -8.62 14.51
CA ARG A 114 0.54 -7.83 13.85
C ARG A 114 1.80 -8.66 13.59
N ARG A 115 2.23 -9.45 14.57
CA ARG A 115 3.42 -10.31 14.44
C ARG A 115 3.22 -11.41 13.40
N GLU A 116 2.03 -12.00 13.35
CA GLU A 116 1.67 -13.00 12.34
C GLU A 116 1.59 -12.38 10.94
N ASN A 117 0.97 -11.22 10.80
CA ASN A 117 0.93 -10.47 9.54
C ASN A 117 2.34 -10.11 9.05
N THR A 118 3.22 -9.63 9.94
CA THR A 118 4.62 -9.36 9.59
C THR A 118 5.37 -10.62 9.19
N ARG A 119 5.14 -11.75 9.88
CA ARG A 119 5.76 -13.03 9.52
C ARG A 119 5.30 -13.54 8.15
N TYR A 120 4.01 -13.44 7.84
CA TYR A 120 3.45 -13.80 6.55
C TYR A 120 4.07 -12.97 5.42
N LEU A 121 4.15 -11.64 5.61
CA LEU A 121 4.79 -10.75 4.64
C LEU A 121 6.28 -11.05 4.50
N ALA A 122 6.98 -11.31 5.60
CA ALA A 122 8.40 -11.67 5.55
C ALA A 122 8.66 -13.00 4.82
N ALA A 123 7.80 -14.00 5.03
CA ALA A 123 7.91 -15.31 4.38
C ALA A 123 7.76 -15.21 2.85
N THR A 124 6.87 -14.34 2.37
CA THR A 124 6.66 -14.10 0.93
C THR A 124 7.62 -13.08 0.34
N ALA A 125 8.29 -12.27 1.18
CA ALA A 125 9.19 -11.21 0.72
C ALA A 125 10.41 -11.76 -0.03
N VAL A 126 10.92 -12.94 0.34
CA VAL A 126 12.12 -13.51 -0.30
C VAL A 126 11.86 -13.87 -1.76
N SER A 127 10.76 -14.57 -2.05
CA SER A 127 10.40 -14.95 -3.42
C SER A 127 10.00 -13.76 -4.30
N LEU A 128 9.48 -12.68 -3.70
CA LEU A 128 8.98 -11.51 -4.41
C LEU A 128 9.95 -10.32 -4.40
N LYS A 129 11.13 -10.49 -3.79
CA LYS A 129 12.13 -9.43 -3.62
C LYS A 129 12.57 -8.85 -4.96
N ASP A 130 12.97 -9.72 -5.88
CA ASP A 130 13.54 -9.31 -7.15
C ASP A 130 12.49 -8.64 -8.03
N SER A 131 11.26 -9.16 -8.04
CA SER A 131 10.11 -8.53 -8.72
C SER A 131 9.80 -7.14 -8.16
N ARG A 132 9.76 -7.00 -6.83
CA ARG A 132 9.55 -5.70 -6.16
C ARG A 132 10.65 -4.70 -6.52
N ASP A 133 11.90 -5.13 -6.40
CA ASP A 133 13.05 -4.24 -6.59
C ASP A 133 13.17 -3.83 -8.07
N ALA A 134 12.89 -4.74 -9.00
CA ALA A 134 12.79 -4.44 -10.42
C ALA A 134 11.66 -3.43 -10.72
N LEU A 135 10.45 -3.64 -10.19
CA LEU A 135 9.33 -2.71 -10.36
C LEU A 135 9.69 -1.31 -9.83
N VAL A 136 10.19 -1.21 -8.60
CA VAL A 136 10.57 0.07 -8.01
C VAL A 136 11.66 0.77 -8.82
N ALA A 137 12.65 0.02 -9.32
CA ALA A 137 13.70 0.57 -10.17
C ALA A 137 13.14 1.10 -11.50
N GLN A 138 12.26 0.35 -12.16
CA GLN A 138 11.63 0.76 -13.41
C GLN A 138 10.74 1.99 -13.23
N ILE A 139 9.93 2.06 -12.15
CA ILE A 139 9.11 3.24 -11.84
C ILE A 139 10.00 4.45 -11.62
N ARG A 140 11.08 4.33 -10.84
CA ARG A 140 12.02 5.44 -10.62
C ARG A 140 12.69 5.91 -11.91
N ALA A 141 13.08 4.97 -12.78
CA ALA A 141 13.64 5.31 -14.08
C ALA A 141 12.62 6.05 -14.96
N ALA A 142 11.35 5.64 -14.94
CA ALA A 142 10.28 6.33 -15.65
C ALA A 142 10.01 7.73 -15.08
N MET A 143 9.99 7.90 -13.76
CA MET A 143 9.90 9.22 -13.12
C MET A 143 11.05 10.14 -13.52
N LYS A 144 12.28 9.63 -13.55
CA LYS A 144 13.46 10.41 -13.96
C LYS A 144 13.36 10.85 -15.42
N ARG A 145 12.91 9.96 -16.32
CA ARG A 145 12.64 10.28 -17.73
C ARG A 145 11.57 11.36 -17.88
N ALA A 146 10.44 11.22 -17.17
CA ALA A 146 9.32 12.17 -17.24
C ALA A 146 9.69 13.58 -16.75
N ARG A 147 10.66 13.70 -15.84
CA ARG A 147 11.17 14.99 -15.35
C ARG A 147 12.23 15.62 -16.25
N GLY A 148 12.59 15.00 -17.37
CA GLY A 148 13.65 15.48 -18.24
C GLY A 148 15.05 15.36 -17.65
N GLU A 149 15.22 14.61 -16.56
CA GLU A 149 16.52 14.39 -15.91
C GLU A 149 17.31 13.25 -16.59
N ALA A 150 17.09 12.99 -17.88
CA ALA A 150 17.88 12.02 -18.63
C ALA A 150 19.33 12.50 -18.67
N SER A 151 20.20 11.75 -18.00
CA SER A 151 21.65 12.01 -17.93
C SER A 151 22.31 11.91 -19.29
#